data_AF-G5E2G3-F1
#
_entry.id   AF-G5E2G3-F1
#
_cell.length_a   1.000
_cell.length_b   1.000
_cell.length_c   1.000
_cell.angle_alpha   90.00
_cell.angle_beta   90.00
_cell.angle_gamma   90.00
#
_symmetry.space_group_name_H-M   'P 1'
#
loop_
_entity.id
_entity.type
_entity.pdbx_description
1 polymer ?
#
loop_
_entity_poly.entity_id
_entity_poly.type
_entity_poly.pdbx_seq_one_letter_code
_entity_poly.pdbx_strand_id
1 'polypeptide(L)'
;SGKTPSLGGGFHTSVGKESRAQTLQNGKRQIHNLGVQLQLNKHCLDTAFNFFKMAVSKHLTRGRKMTHVIAACLYLVCRTEGTPHMLLDLSDLLQVNVYVL
;
A
#
# COMPACT_ATOMS: atom_id res chain seq x y z
N SER A 1 49.78 18.15 16.21
CA SER A 1 48.51 18.71 16.68
C SER A 1 47.69 19.11 15.47
N GLY A 2 46.77 18.33 14.91
CA GLY A 2 45.58 17.70 15.51
C GLY A 2 44.37 18.29 14.76
N LYS A 3 44.07 17.78 13.55
CA LYS A 3 42.91 18.20 12.76
C LYS A 3 41.66 17.57 13.36
N THR A 4 40.71 18.39 13.80
CA THR A 4 39.39 17.97 14.28
C THR A 4 38.48 17.67 13.09
N PRO A 5 37.93 16.45 12.96
CA PRO A 5 36.77 16.23 12.11
C PRO A 5 35.51 16.45 12.96
N SER A 6 34.80 17.54 12.73
CA SER A 6 33.43 17.71 13.23
C SER A 6 32.48 16.89 12.36
N LEU A 7 32.23 15.64 12.76
CA LEU A 7 31.19 14.78 12.21
C LEU A 7 29.97 14.82 13.12
N GLY A 8 28.83 15.24 12.59
CA GLY A 8 27.53 15.18 13.26
C GLY A 8 26.73 16.47 13.03
N GLY A 9 25.49 16.46 12.56
CA GLY A 9 24.59 15.37 12.24
C GLY A 9 23.27 16.05 11.87
N GLY A 10 22.81 15.86 10.64
CA GLY A 10 21.66 16.60 10.11
C GLY A 10 21.00 15.92 8.92
N PHE A 11 20.91 14.58 8.93
CA PHE A 11 20.32 13.80 7.84
C PHE A 11 19.17 12.92 8.34
N HIS A 12 18.07 13.51 8.85
CA HIS A 12 16.91 12.71 9.28
C HIS A 12 15.53 13.20 8.80
N THR A 13 15.46 14.22 7.92
CA THR A 13 14.16 14.74 7.46
C THR A 13 13.89 14.56 5.96
N SER A 14 14.93 14.45 5.13
CA SER A 14 14.78 14.27 3.66
C SER A 14 14.42 12.83 3.28
N VAL A 15 15.17 11.85 3.80
CA VAL A 15 15.04 10.42 3.47
C VAL A 15 13.63 9.87 3.77
N GLY A 16 13.00 10.34 4.85
CA GLY A 16 11.66 9.90 5.25
C GLY A 16 10.53 10.37 4.33
N LYS A 17 10.67 11.53 3.66
CA LYS A 17 9.67 12.05 2.72
C LYS A 17 9.75 11.34 1.37
N GLU A 18 10.97 11.10 0.90
CA GLU A 18 11.24 10.36 -0.34
C GLU A 18 10.74 8.91 -0.25
N SER A 19 11.03 8.23 0.87
CA SER A 19 10.57 6.86 1.11
C SER A 19 9.04 6.71 1.12
N ARG A 20 8.32 7.70 1.67
CA ARG A 20 6.84 7.71 1.64
C ARG A 20 6.32 7.91 0.22
N ALA A 21 6.89 8.83 -0.54
CA ALA A 21 6.49 9.08 -1.93
C ALA A 21 6.67 7.81 -2.79
N GLN A 22 7.81 7.13 -2.64
CA GLN A 22 8.07 5.87 -3.33
C GLN A 22 7.09 4.76 -2.93
N THR A 23 6.79 4.64 -1.63
CA THR A 23 5.80 3.69 -1.11
C THR A 23 4.41 3.93 -1.73
N LEU A 24 3.99 5.19 -1.84
CA LEU A 24 2.71 5.57 -2.45
C LEU A 24 2.68 5.30 -3.95
N GLN A 25 3.77 5.59 -4.66
CA GLN A 25 3.88 5.30 -6.09
C GLN A 25 3.80 3.80 -6.39
N ASN A 26 4.53 2.98 -5.62
CA ASN A 26 4.49 1.52 -5.71
C ASN A 26 3.09 0.98 -5.41
N GLY A 27 2.47 1.48 -4.32
CA GLY A 27 1.11 1.10 -3.96
C GLY A 27 0.08 1.45 -5.04
N LYS A 28 0.17 2.65 -5.63
CA LYS A 28 -0.72 3.10 -6.71
C LYS A 28 -0.67 2.16 -7.92
N ARG A 29 0.55 1.80 -8.35
CA ARG A 29 0.75 0.88 -9.48
C ARG A 29 0.15 -0.49 -9.21
N GLN A 30 0.40 -1.04 -8.02
CA GLN A 30 -0.11 -2.35 -7.63
C GLN A 30 -1.64 -2.38 -7.49
N ILE A 31 -2.25 -1.33 -6.88
CA ILE A 31 -3.70 -1.17 -6.79
C ILE A 31 -4.33 -1.14 -8.18
N HIS A 32 -3.74 -0.38 -9.11
CA HIS A 32 -4.21 -0.32 -10.48
C HIS A 32 -4.13 -1.69 -11.17
N ASN A 33 -2.98 -2.37 -11.08
CA ASN A 33 -2.78 -3.67 -11.71
C ASN A 33 -3.77 -4.73 -11.21
N LEU A 34 -3.97 -4.81 -9.89
CA LEU A 34 -4.90 -5.77 -9.28
C LEU A 34 -6.35 -5.38 -9.54
N GLY A 35 -6.67 -4.10 -9.43
CA GLY A 35 -8.04 -3.64 -9.64
C GLY A 35 -8.50 -3.74 -11.09
N VAL A 36 -7.62 -3.61 -12.08
CA VAL A 36 -7.94 -3.89 -13.49
C VAL A 36 -8.24 -5.38 -13.71
N GLN A 37 -7.48 -6.28 -13.08
CA GLN A 37 -7.75 -7.73 -13.14
C GLN A 37 -9.10 -8.07 -12.51
N LEU A 38 -9.45 -7.39 -11.42
CA LEU A 38 -10.75 -7.50 -10.74
C LEU A 38 -11.88 -6.72 -11.45
N GLN A 39 -11.63 -6.15 -12.63
CA GLN A 39 -12.56 -5.33 -13.40
C GLN A 39 -13.22 -4.19 -12.60
N LEU A 40 -12.47 -3.59 -11.68
CA LEU A 40 -12.95 -2.46 -10.90
C LEU A 40 -12.95 -1.17 -11.71
N ASN A 41 -13.98 -0.37 -11.50
CA ASN A 41 -14.07 0.94 -12.11
C ASN A 41 -13.01 1.90 -11.52
N LYS A 42 -12.71 2.98 -12.23
CA LYS A 42 -11.72 3.99 -11.81
C LYS A 42 -12.04 4.61 -10.44
N HIS A 43 -13.31 4.84 -10.14
CA HIS A 43 -13.76 5.38 -8.85
C HIS A 43 -13.36 4.46 -7.68
N CYS A 44 -13.50 3.16 -7.84
CA CYS A 44 -13.07 2.17 -6.85
C CYS A 44 -11.55 2.18 -6.67
N LEU A 45 -10.77 2.27 -7.74
CA LEU A 45 -9.29 2.33 -7.67
C LEU A 45 -8.81 3.58 -6.93
N ASP A 46 -9.39 4.73 -7.23
CA ASP A 46 -9.04 6.00 -6.58
C ASP A 46 -9.41 5.95 -5.09
N THR A 47 -10.56 5.36 -4.74
CA THR A 47 -10.98 5.16 -3.35
C THR A 47 -10.06 4.18 -2.61
N ALA A 48 -9.66 3.08 -3.25
CA ALA A 48 -8.72 2.12 -2.66
C ALA A 48 -7.35 2.77 -2.41
N PHE A 49 -6.90 3.62 -3.34
CA PHE A 49 -5.68 4.39 -3.17
C PHE A 49 -5.79 5.43 -2.04
N ASN A 50 -6.97 6.03 -1.82
CA ASN A 50 -7.21 6.89 -0.66
C ASN A 50 -7.08 6.12 0.66
N PHE A 51 -7.63 4.90 0.75
CA PHE A 51 -7.41 4.02 1.91
C PHE A 51 -5.94 3.67 2.11
N PHE A 52 -5.21 3.37 1.04
CA PHE A 52 -3.78 3.08 1.11
C PHE A 52 -2.96 4.28 1.59
N LYS A 53 -3.26 5.50 1.12
CA LYS A 53 -2.62 6.74 1.61
C LYS A 53 -2.82 6.92 3.11
N MET A 54 -4.02 6.62 3.62
CA MET A 54 -4.32 6.67 5.05
C MET A 54 -3.55 5.59 5.81
N ALA A 55 -3.48 4.37 5.29
CA ALA A 55 -2.72 3.27 5.89
C ALA A 55 -1.23 3.60 6.01
N VAL A 56 -0.63 4.19 4.98
CA VAL A 56 0.77 4.65 5.00
C VAL A 56 0.97 5.77 6.02
N SER A 57 0.07 6.76 6.02
CA SER A 57 0.14 7.92 6.94
C SER A 57 0.01 7.51 8.41
N LYS A 58 -0.81 6.48 8.69
CA LYS A 58 -1.00 5.91 10.04
C LYS A 58 -0.01 4.79 10.39
N HIS A 59 1.00 4.56 9.55
CA HIS A 59 2.00 3.50 9.74
C HIS A 59 1.45 2.06 9.80
N LEU A 60 0.24 1.82 9.28
CA LEU A 60 -0.40 0.50 9.23
C LEU A 60 0.22 -0.44 8.19
N THR A 61 1.20 0.05 7.42
CA THR A 61 1.97 -0.73 6.44
C THR A 61 3.25 -1.34 7.00
N ARG A 62 3.71 -0.91 8.19
CA ARG A 62 4.95 -1.41 8.80
C ARG A 62 4.78 -2.88 9.22
N GLY A 63 5.76 -3.71 8.88
CA GLY A 63 5.78 -5.13 9.23
C GLY A 63 4.78 -5.99 8.46
N ARG A 64 4.05 -5.43 7.49
CA ARG A 64 3.09 -6.16 6.66
C ARG A 64 3.58 -6.19 5.21
N LYS A 65 3.33 -7.30 4.52
CA LYS A 65 3.54 -7.35 3.07
C LYS A 65 2.62 -6.32 2.40
N MET A 66 3.19 -5.50 1.53
CA MET A 66 2.45 -4.44 0.83
C MET A 66 1.25 -4.99 0.07
N THR A 67 1.38 -6.19 -0.51
CA THR A 67 0.31 -6.92 -1.21
C THR A 67 -0.92 -7.14 -0.32
N HIS A 68 -0.74 -7.53 0.95
CA HIS A 68 -1.86 -7.70 1.89
C HIS A 68 -2.58 -6.39 2.19
N VAL A 69 -1.82 -5.31 2.37
CA VAL A 69 -2.43 -3.99 2.65
C VAL A 69 -3.26 -3.54 1.44
N ILE A 70 -2.73 -3.72 0.24
CA ILE A 70 -3.42 -3.36 -1.00
C ILE A 70 -4.68 -4.19 -1.20
N ALA A 71 -4.58 -5.51 -1.00
CA ALA A 71 -5.71 -6.41 -1.05
C ALA A 71 -6.82 -6.00 -0.07
N ALA A 72 -6.45 -5.66 1.16
CA ALA A 72 -7.40 -5.17 2.16
C ALA A 72 -8.06 -3.84 1.76
N CYS A 73 -7.31 -2.91 1.16
CA CYS A 73 -7.87 -1.65 0.66
C CYS A 73 -8.86 -1.87 -0.49
N LEU A 74 -8.54 -2.75 -1.44
CA LEU A 74 -9.43 -3.13 -2.53
C LEU A 74 -10.69 -3.83 -2.03
N TYR A 75 -10.52 -4.80 -1.12
CA TYR A 75 -11.63 -5.50 -0.49
C TYR A 75 -12.59 -4.54 0.23
N LEU A 76 -12.06 -3.56 0.98
CA LEU A 76 -12.87 -2.58 1.69
C LEU A 76 -13.75 -1.75 0.75
N VAL A 77 -13.19 -1.27 -0.36
CA VAL A 77 -13.95 -0.50 -1.36
C VAL A 77 -15.07 -1.32 -1.93
N CYS A 78 -14.78 -2.55 -2.34
CA CYS A 78 -15.75 -3.36 -3.05
C CYS A 78 -16.86 -3.90 -2.15
N ARG A 79 -16.58 -4.06 -0.85
CA ARG A 79 -17.59 -4.25 0.20
C ARG A 79 -18.49 -3.02 0.36
N THR A 80 -17.93 -1.82 0.22
CA THR A 80 -18.68 -0.56 0.32
C THR A 80 -19.56 -0.33 -0.92
N GLU A 81 -19.06 -0.69 -2.10
CA GLU A 81 -19.74 -0.52 -3.40
C GLU A 81 -20.69 -1.68 -3.75
N GLY A 82 -20.78 -2.73 -2.90
CA GLY A 82 -21.74 -3.82 -3.06
C GLY A 82 -21.47 -4.77 -4.25
N THR A 83 -20.22 -4.84 -4.73
CA THR A 83 -19.90 -5.69 -5.90
C THR A 83 -19.80 -7.19 -5.51
N PRO A 84 -20.51 -8.10 -6.20
CA PRO A 84 -20.63 -9.51 -5.80
C PRO A 84 -19.37 -10.36 -6.09
N HIS A 85 -18.39 -9.83 -6.82
CA HIS A 85 -17.28 -10.60 -7.37
C HIS A 85 -16.15 -10.90 -6.37
N MET A 86 -16.11 -10.26 -5.19
CA MET A 86 -14.82 -10.02 -4.54
C MET A 86 -14.31 -11.06 -3.51
N LEU A 87 -15.16 -11.92 -2.95
CA LEU A 87 -14.68 -12.89 -1.93
C LEU A 87 -13.99 -14.12 -2.54
N LEU A 88 -14.48 -14.58 -3.69
CA LEU A 88 -13.96 -15.78 -4.35
C LEU A 88 -12.70 -15.47 -5.17
N ASP A 89 -12.64 -14.30 -5.83
CA ASP A 89 -11.50 -13.88 -6.66
C ASP A 89 -10.27 -13.47 -5.83
N LEU A 90 -10.41 -12.81 -4.68
CA LEU A 90 -9.25 -12.38 -3.89
C LEU A 90 -8.43 -13.56 -3.34
N SER A 91 -9.09 -14.70 -3.08
CA SER A 91 -8.45 -15.90 -2.55
C SER A 91 -7.63 -16.62 -3.64
N ASP A 92 -8.08 -16.57 -4.89
CA ASP A 92 -7.39 -17.16 -6.05
C ASP A 92 -6.27 -16.26 -6.57
N LEU A 93 -6.52 -14.95 -6.68
CA LEU A 93 -5.57 -13.97 -7.21
C LEU A 93 -4.37 -13.73 -6.29
N LEU A 94 -4.51 -13.99 -4.98
CA LEU A 94 -3.43 -13.70 -4.05
C LEU A 94 -2.38 -14.81 -3.98
N GLN A 95 -2.69 -16.09 -4.21
CA GLN A 95 -1.78 -17.23 -3.91
C GLN A 95 -0.99 -17.09 -2.58
N VAL A 96 -1.43 -16.22 -1.67
CA VAL A 96 -0.91 -16.10 -0.33
C VAL A 96 -1.91 -16.84 0.51
N ASN A 97 -1.57 -18.09 0.76
CA ASN A 97 -2.19 -19.03 1.67
C ASN A 97 -3.07 -18.32 2.73
N VAL A 98 -4.38 -18.24 2.49
CA VAL A 98 -5.39 -17.64 3.39
C VAL A 98 -5.51 -18.42 4.72
N TYR A 99 -4.82 -19.57 4.83
CA TYR A 99 -4.73 -20.37 6.04
C TYR A 99 -3.84 -19.77 7.14
N VAL A 100 -3.18 -18.64 6.89
CA VAL A 100 -2.42 -17.88 7.90
C VAL A 100 -2.85 -16.42 7.86
N LEU A 101 -4.07 -16.14 8.30
CA LEU A 101 -4.49 -14.81 8.74
C LEU A 101 -4.68 -14.81 10.26
#